data_AF-A0A1V5ZHY3-F1
#
_entry.id   AF-A0A1V5ZHY3-F1
#
_cell.length_a   1.000
_cell.length_b   1.000
_cell.length_c   1.000
_cell.angle_alpha   90.00
_cell.angle_beta   90.00
_cell.angle_gamma   90.00
#
_symmetry.space_group_name_H-M   'P 1'
#
loop_
_entity.id
_entity.type
_entity.pdbx_description
1 polymer ?
#
loop_
_entity_poly.entity_id
_entity_poly.type
_entity_poly.pdbx_seq_one_letter_code
_entity_poly.pdbx_strand_id
1 'polypeptide(L)'
;MTCPHHQTGLCFSPDGTRLLFMRPGEAFLYDVEQGAKIHTFTEPSRFLTADEEREEDMVSGVLHQTTEVAGRFTDSFKETPRLSGAFSAAGNHVITMAAGKVLRVWDAKSGAMLHAIETELPEKRNAEGCINNLWKCSENGAWAFAYNADHFAEGTLWEVGTGRLVQRMLLPEGTIEDVAVADNGTALYFHVEKDIHVVPVR
;
A
#
# COMPACT_ATOMS: atom_id res chain seq x y z
N MET A 1 21.10 3.54 6.58
CA MET A 1 20.72 2.45 5.65
C MET A 1 19.23 2.60 5.41
N THR A 2 18.83 2.94 4.19
CA THR A 2 17.43 3.18 3.82
C THR A 2 16.76 1.85 3.48
N CYS A 3 15.69 1.47 4.18
CA CYS A 3 14.93 0.25 3.90
C CYS A 3 14.46 0.24 2.43
N PRO A 4 14.75 -0.81 1.65
CA PRO A 4 14.58 -0.83 0.19
C PRO A 4 13.13 -1.03 -0.29
N HIS A 5 12.11 -0.97 0.57
CA HIS A 5 10.71 -1.29 0.21
C HIS A 5 9.77 -0.08 0.12
N HIS A 6 10.27 1.14 0.30
CA HIS A 6 9.47 2.33 0.05
C HIS A 6 9.39 2.62 -1.45
N GLN A 7 8.29 2.22 -2.09
CA GLN A 7 7.86 2.80 -3.36
C GLN A 7 7.92 4.32 -3.22
N THR A 8 8.64 4.95 -4.13
CA THR A 8 8.96 6.38 -4.10
C THR A 8 7.68 7.21 -4.03
N GLY A 9 7.71 8.33 -3.29
CA GLY A 9 6.60 9.29 -3.25
C GLY A 9 6.33 10.01 -4.59
N LEU A 10 6.88 9.49 -5.68
CA LEU A 10 6.85 10.06 -7.02
C LEU A 10 6.92 8.93 -8.06
N CYS A 11 6.04 8.94 -9.07
CA CYS A 11 6.09 8.04 -10.21
C CYS A 11 5.51 8.67 -11.49
N PHE A 12 6.04 8.31 -12.66
CA PHE A 12 5.55 8.77 -13.96
C PHE A 12 4.50 7.81 -14.54
N SER A 13 3.59 8.33 -15.35
CA SER A 13 2.76 7.49 -16.23
C SER A 13 3.65 6.75 -17.24
N PRO A 14 3.20 5.61 -17.79
CA PRO A 14 4.00 4.82 -18.73
C PRO A 14 4.44 5.58 -19.99
N ASP A 15 3.63 6.54 -20.44
CA ASP A 15 3.92 7.42 -21.57
C ASP A 15 4.80 8.64 -21.20
N GLY A 16 5.12 8.82 -19.92
CA GLY A 16 5.92 9.93 -19.38
C GLY A 16 5.20 11.29 -19.38
N THR A 17 3.94 11.36 -19.80
CA THR A 17 3.20 12.63 -19.94
C THR A 17 2.63 13.16 -18.63
N ARG A 18 2.48 12.29 -17.62
CA ARG A 18 1.92 12.61 -16.32
C ARG A 18 2.84 12.19 -15.19
N LEU A 19 2.79 12.96 -14.10
CA LEU A 19 3.56 12.73 -12.89
C LEU A 19 2.60 12.59 -11.71
N LEU A 20 2.71 11.50 -10.96
CA LEU A 20 2.04 11.32 -9.67
C LEU A 20 3.02 11.65 -8.55
N PHE A 21 2.64 12.59 -7.69
CA PHE A 21 3.37 12.95 -6.48
C PHE A 21 2.51 12.68 -5.25
N MET A 22 3.05 12.00 -4.26
CA MET A 22 2.32 11.52 -3.09
C MET A 22 2.89 12.10 -1.81
N ARG A 23 1.98 12.55 -0.95
CA ARG A 23 2.25 12.98 0.43
C ARG A 23 1.28 12.26 1.37
N PRO A 24 1.45 12.35 2.70
CA PRO A 24 0.46 11.79 3.61
C PRO A 24 -0.94 12.30 3.29
N GLY A 25 -1.86 11.36 3.00
CA GLY A 25 -3.29 11.61 2.75
C GLY A 25 -3.67 12.14 1.38
N GLU A 26 -2.71 12.50 0.53
CA GLU A 26 -3.01 13.11 -0.76
C GLU A 26 -2.03 12.66 -1.83
N ALA A 27 -2.55 12.40 -3.02
CA ALA A 27 -1.77 12.22 -4.23
C ALA A 27 -2.19 13.25 -5.28
N PHE A 28 -1.21 13.85 -5.94
CA PHE A 28 -1.42 14.89 -6.94
C PHE A 28 -0.96 14.40 -8.29
N LEU A 29 -1.81 14.58 -9.30
CA LEU A 29 -1.50 14.26 -10.69
C LEU A 29 -1.16 15.55 -11.43
N TYR A 30 -0.01 15.57 -12.09
CA TYR A 30 0.47 16.70 -12.88
C TYR A 30 0.60 16.32 -14.35
N ASP A 31 0.35 17.30 -15.22
CA ASP A 31 0.82 17.30 -16.60
C ASP A 31 2.30 17.67 -16.60
N VAL A 32 3.15 16.84 -17.22
CA VAL A 32 4.60 17.03 -17.19
C VAL A 32 5.05 18.19 -18.09
N GLU A 33 4.40 18.39 -19.23
CA GLU A 33 4.77 19.42 -20.18
C GLU A 33 4.40 20.81 -19.66
N GLN A 34 3.19 20.94 -19.11
CA GLN A 34 2.66 22.21 -18.63
C GLN A 34 3.04 22.50 -17.17
N GLY A 35 3.49 21.50 -16.42
CA GLY A 35 3.70 21.59 -14.97
C GLY A 35 2.40 21.87 -14.18
N ALA A 36 1.24 21.67 -14.82
CA ALA A 36 -0.05 22.00 -14.26
C ALA A 36 -0.62 20.82 -13.46
N LYS A 37 -1.18 21.09 -12.29
CA LYS A 37 -1.90 20.07 -11.51
C LYS A 37 -3.22 19.76 -12.20
N ILE A 38 -3.42 18.50 -12.59
CA ILE A 38 -4.63 17.97 -13.22
C ILE A 38 -5.64 17.58 -12.13
N HIS A 39 -5.23 16.71 -11.20
CA HIS A 39 -6.11 16.13 -10.17
C HIS A 39 -5.47 16.13 -8.79
N THR A 40 -6.33 16.04 -7.78
CA THR A 40 -5.96 15.74 -6.38
C THR A 40 -6.80 14.56 -5.93
N PHE A 41 -6.14 13.49 -5.49
CA PHE A 41 -6.75 12.29 -4.94
C PHE A 41 -6.56 12.32 -3.43
N THR A 42 -7.67 12.38 -2.69
CA THR A 42 -7.63 12.52 -1.23
C THR A 42 -8.00 11.20 -0.56
N GLU A 43 -7.19 10.80 0.41
CA GLU A 43 -7.44 9.65 1.27
C GLU A 43 -8.19 10.10 2.54
N PRO A 44 -9.50 9.76 2.67
CA PRO A 44 -10.28 10.14 3.83
C PRO A 44 -9.97 9.26 5.04
N SER A 45 -9.49 8.03 4.85
CA SER A 45 -9.27 7.09 5.95
C SER A 45 -8.08 7.50 6.82
N ARG A 46 -8.10 7.07 8.08
CA ARG A 46 -7.06 7.30 9.09
C ARG A 46 -6.62 5.97 9.67
N PHE A 47 -5.33 5.83 9.93
CA PHE A 47 -4.72 4.60 10.42
C PHE A 47 -3.71 4.90 11.52
N LEU A 48 -3.37 3.88 12.31
CA LEU A 48 -2.18 3.92 13.14
C LEU A 48 -0.93 4.11 12.27
N THR A 49 0.04 4.82 12.82
CA THR A 49 1.35 5.08 12.22
C THR A 49 2.12 3.78 11.99
N ALA A 50 2.71 3.64 10.80
CA ALA A 50 3.41 2.43 10.41
C ALA A 50 4.69 2.18 11.24
N ASP A 51 5.51 3.22 11.43
CA ASP A 51 6.77 3.13 12.18
C ASP A 51 6.69 3.96 13.46
N GLU A 52 7.03 3.34 14.58
CA GLU A 52 7.21 4.01 15.87
C GLU A 52 8.47 3.50 16.57
N GLU A 53 9.60 3.55 15.87
CA GLU A 53 10.89 3.43 16.54
C GLU A 53 11.16 4.70 17.35
N ARG A 54 10.91 4.67 18.66
CA ARG A 54 11.33 5.72 19.59
C ARG A 54 11.92 5.12 20.86
N GLU A 55 13.08 5.63 21.27
CA GLU A 55 13.52 5.52 22.66
C GLU A 55 12.60 6.40 23.51
N GLU A 56 11.55 5.80 24.06
CA GLU A 56 10.57 6.51 24.88
C GLU A 56 10.94 6.47 26.36
N ASP A 57 10.82 7.60 27.04
CA ASP A 57 10.74 7.61 28.50
C ASP A 57 9.41 7.00 28.98
N MET A 58 9.33 6.65 30.26
CA MET A 58 8.16 5.97 30.84
C MET A 58 6.85 6.75 30.61
N VAL A 59 6.89 8.08 30.58
CA VAL A 59 5.69 8.92 30.40
C VAL A 59 5.21 8.84 28.95
N SER A 60 6.14 8.92 28.00
CA SER A 60 5.85 8.78 26.57
C SER A 60 5.28 7.40 26.26
N GLY A 61 5.84 6.34 26.84
CA GLY A 61 5.34 4.96 26.66
C GLY A 61 3.91 4.76 27.14
N VAL A 62 3.53 5.35 28.28
CA VAL A 62 2.14 5.27 28.77
C VAL A 62 1.18 6.08 27.90
N LEU A 63 1.58 7.28 27.47
CA LEU A 63 0.77 8.08 26.56
C LEU A 63 0.58 7.35 25.22
N HIS A 64 1.62 6.71 24.73
CA HIS A 64 1.59 5.95 23.49
C HIS A 64 0.62 4.76 23.56
N GLN A 65 0.74 3.91 24.59
CA GLN A 65 -0.22 2.82 24.80
C GLN A 65 -1.66 3.33 24.92
N THR A 66 -1.84 4.50 25.54
CA THR A 66 -3.16 5.14 25.64
C THR A 66 -3.67 5.55 24.26
N THR A 67 -2.84 6.16 23.41
CA THR A 67 -3.21 6.52 22.04
C THR A 67 -3.48 5.31 21.17
N GLU A 68 -2.74 4.21 21.34
CA GLU A 68 -2.94 2.98 20.58
C GLU A 68 -4.29 2.34 20.95
N VAL A 69 -4.57 2.20 22.24
CA VAL A 69 -5.85 1.69 22.73
C VAL A 69 -6.98 2.59 22.28
N ALA A 70 -6.85 3.92 22.41
CA ALA A 70 -7.88 4.86 21.97
C ALA A 70 -8.09 4.80 20.44
N GLY A 71 -7.01 4.66 19.65
CA GLY A 71 -7.04 4.51 18.20
C GLY A 71 -7.80 3.26 17.73
N ARG A 72 -7.89 2.21 18.55
CA ARG A 72 -8.73 1.03 18.24
C ARG A 72 -10.23 1.33 18.32
N PHE A 73 -10.64 2.37 19.05
CA PHE A 73 -12.04 2.71 19.28
C PHE A 73 -12.48 4.00 18.57
N THR A 74 -11.55 4.83 18.09
CA THR A 74 -11.87 6.08 17.39
C THR A 74 -10.75 6.53 16.45
N ASP A 75 -11.11 7.22 15.38
CA ASP A 75 -10.17 7.78 14.41
C ASP A 75 -9.50 9.08 14.88
N SER A 76 -9.96 9.70 15.99
CA SER A 76 -9.41 10.96 16.50
C SER A 76 -7.93 10.90 16.90
N PHE A 77 -7.41 9.69 17.14
CA PHE A 77 -6.01 9.44 17.51
C PHE A 77 -5.21 8.78 16.37
N LYS A 78 -5.83 8.63 15.19
CA LYS A 78 -5.18 8.06 14.02
C LYS A 78 -4.66 9.17 13.12
N GLU A 79 -3.49 8.93 12.53
CA GLU A 79 -2.87 9.89 11.65
C GLU A 79 -3.32 9.71 10.19
N THR A 80 -3.01 10.72 9.40
CA THR A 80 -3.14 10.66 7.95
C THR A 80 -2.09 9.69 7.40
N PRO A 81 -2.48 8.64 6.66
CA PRO A 81 -1.54 7.62 6.22
C PRO A 81 -0.56 8.16 5.18
N ARG A 82 0.65 7.60 5.19
CA ARG A 82 1.54 7.66 4.03
C ARG A 82 0.89 6.92 2.86
N LEU A 83 0.99 7.54 1.68
CA LEU A 83 0.52 6.95 0.43
C LEU A 83 1.70 6.42 -0.38
N SER A 84 1.42 5.34 -1.09
CA SER A 84 2.22 4.85 -2.22
C SER A 84 1.29 4.63 -3.40
N GLY A 85 1.81 4.47 -4.61
CA GLY A 85 0.96 4.45 -5.77
C GLY A 85 1.67 4.15 -7.08
N ALA A 86 0.86 3.82 -8.08
CA ALA A 86 1.29 3.38 -9.39
C ALA A 86 0.27 3.78 -10.46
N PHE A 87 0.67 3.65 -11.72
CA PHE A 87 -0.24 3.70 -12.86
C PHE A 87 -0.51 2.30 -13.39
N SER A 88 -1.71 2.10 -13.95
CA SER A 88 -1.93 1.00 -14.90
C SER A 88 -1.04 1.16 -16.14
N ALA A 89 -0.71 0.08 -16.84
CA ALA A 89 0.08 0.13 -18.08
C ALA A 89 -0.55 1.00 -19.18
N ALA A 90 -1.88 1.04 -19.25
CA ALA A 90 -2.59 1.93 -20.17
C ALA A 90 -2.57 3.41 -19.73
N GLY A 91 -2.09 3.72 -18.53
CA GLY A 91 -2.10 5.05 -17.92
C GLY A 91 -3.49 5.59 -17.58
N ASN A 92 -4.55 4.82 -17.80
CA ASN A 92 -5.93 5.28 -17.61
C ASN A 92 -6.34 5.27 -16.13
N HIS A 93 -5.70 4.44 -15.30
CA HIS A 93 -5.94 4.40 -13.87
C HIS A 93 -4.72 4.84 -13.06
N VAL A 94 -4.99 5.59 -11.99
CA VAL A 94 -4.07 5.81 -10.87
C VAL A 94 -4.48 4.87 -9.74
N ILE A 95 -3.50 4.22 -9.12
CA ILE A 95 -3.68 3.32 -7.99
C ILE A 95 -2.97 3.96 -6.80
N THR A 96 -3.68 4.14 -5.69
CA THR A 96 -3.09 4.63 -4.43
C THR A 96 -3.32 3.61 -3.33
N MET A 97 -2.27 3.29 -2.58
CA MET A 97 -2.33 2.43 -1.40
C MET A 97 -2.02 3.24 -0.15
N ALA A 98 -2.95 3.19 0.81
CA ALA A 98 -2.83 3.84 2.11
C ALA A 98 -2.49 2.83 3.20
N ALA A 99 -1.29 2.94 3.78
CA ALA A 99 -0.81 2.09 4.88
C ALA A 99 -0.92 0.56 4.63
N GLY A 100 -0.89 0.13 3.37
CA GLY A 100 -1.15 -1.27 2.98
C GLY A 100 -2.58 -1.74 3.26
N LYS A 101 -3.48 -0.87 3.71
CA LYS A 101 -4.82 -1.20 4.17
C LYS A 101 -5.90 -0.93 3.14
N VAL A 102 -5.83 0.20 2.46
CA VAL A 102 -6.86 0.58 1.49
C VAL A 102 -6.22 0.93 0.16
N LEU A 103 -6.60 0.18 -0.86
CA LEU A 103 -6.27 0.47 -2.24
C LEU A 103 -7.42 1.23 -2.88
N ARG A 104 -7.14 2.41 -3.44
CA ARG A 104 -8.09 3.15 -4.27
C ARG A 104 -7.64 3.17 -5.71
N VAL A 105 -8.61 2.99 -6.61
CA VAL A 105 -8.42 3.06 -8.06
C VAL A 105 -9.18 4.26 -8.56
N TRP A 106 -8.49 5.12 -9.29
CA TRP A 106 -9.01 6.38 -9.79
C TRP A 106 -8.92 6.40 -11.31
N ASP A 107 -9.96 6.92 -11.96
CA ASP A 107 -9.88 7.29 -13.36
C ASP A 107 -8.96 8.51 -13.50
N ALA A 108 -7.83 8.32 -14.20
CA ALA A 108 -6.78 9.32 -14.26
C ALA A 108 -7.17 10.55 -15.11
N LYS A 109 -8.23 10.44 -15.93
CA LYS A 109 -8.71 11.53 -16.80
C LYS A 109 -9.71 12.43 -16.07
N SER A 110 -10.71 11.85 -15.43
CA SER A 110 -11.80 12.56 -14.74
C SER A 110 -11.50 12.84 -13.28
N GLY A 111 -10.57 12.09 -12.67
CA GLY A 111 -10.28 12.16 -11.24
C GLY A 111 -11.26 11.36 -10.38
N ALA A 112 -12.24 10.68 -10.98
CA ALA A 112 -13.26 9.93 -10.24
C ALA A 112 -12.67 8.67 -9.58
N MET A 113 -13.08 8.42 -8.34
CA MET A 113 -12.79 7.14 -7.66
C MET A 113 -13.67 6.04 -8.27
N LEU A 114 -13.04 5.01 -8.81
CA LEU A 114 -13.71 3.84 -9.40
C LEU A 114 -13.92 2.75 -8.36
N HIS A 115 -12.89 2.47 -7.56
CA HIS A 115 -12.91 1.43 -6.53
C HIS A 115 -12.21 1.91 -5.26
N ALA A 116 -12.73 1.45 -4.11
CA ALA A 116 -12.05 1.46 -2.82
C ALA A 116 -12.05 0.02 -2.29
N ILE A 117 -10.86 -0.53 -2.08
CA ILE A 117 -10.63 -1.93 -1.74
C ILE A 117 -9.97 -1.98 -0.36
N GLU A 118 -10.67 -2.57 0.60
CA GLU A 118 -10.14 -2.87 1.92
C GLU A 118 -9.38 -4.21 1.86
N THR A 119 -8.09 -4.18 2.15
CA THR A 119 -7.23 -5.39 2.14
C THR A 119 -7.43 -6.29 3.36
N GLU A 120 -8.12 -5.77 4.38
CA GLU A 120 -8.35 -6.39 5.70
C GLU A 120 -7.08 -6.67 6.51
N LEU A 121 -5.92 -6.12 6.11
CA LEU A 121 -4.70 -6.26 6.89
C LEU A 121 -4.82 -5.56 8.26
N PRO A 122 -4.23 -6.15 9.32
CA PRO A 122 -4.36 -5.65 10.67
C PRO A 122 -3.49 -4.40 10.91
N GLU A 123 -3.90 -3.53 11.83
CA GLU A 123 -3.04 -2.47 12.40
C GLU A 123 -2.34 -3.00 13.66
N LYS A 124 -1.72 -4.19 13.55
CA LYS A 124 -1.04 -4.86 14.66
C LYS A 124 0.44 -4.53 14.62
N ARG A 125 0.96 -4.00 15.74
CA ARG A 125 2.40 -3.77 15.93
C ARG A 125 3.13 -5.08 16.21
N ASN A 126 4.34 -5.22 15.66
CA ASN A 126 5.29 -6.27 16.02
C ASN A 126 6.04 -5.89 17.32
N ALA A 127 7.04 -6.69 17.70
CA ALA A 127 7.79 -6.47 18.95
C ALA A 127 8.62 -5.18 18.92
N GLU A 128 8.98 -4.71 17.73
CA GLU A 128 9.72 -3.49 17.45
C GLU A 128 8.80 -2.26 17.33
N GLY A 129 7.47 -2.44 17.46
CA GLY A 129 6.50 -1.36 17.36
C GLY A 129 6.10 -1.00 15.92
N CYS A 130 6.51 -1.77 14.92
CA CYS A 130 6.20 -1.49 13.51
C CYS A 130 4.93 -2.22 13.03
N ILE A 131 4.20 -1.62 12.08
CA ILE A 131 3.10 -2.24 11.34
C ILE A 131 3.58 -2.50 9.90
N ASN A 132 4.02 -3.74 9.61
CA ASN A 132 4.62 -4.08 8.32
C ASN A 132 3.60 -4.55 7.28
N ASN A 133 2.58 -3.74 7.02
CA ASN A 133 1.67 -3.96 5.89
C ASN A 133 2.32 -3.47 4.59
N LEU A 134 2.50 -4.37 3.65
CA LEU A 134 3.16 -4.14 2.37
C LEU A 134 2.20 -4.47 1.21
N TRP A 135 2.52 -3.94 0.04
CA TRP A 135 1.79 -4.26 -1.18
C TRP A 135 2.71 -4.22 -2.40
N LYS A 136 2.28 -4.92 -3.44
CA LYS A 136 2.92 -4.95 -4.76
C LYS A 136 1.87 -4.92 -5.85
N CYS A 137 2.10 -4.08 -6.84
CA CYS A 137 1.31 -4.04 -8.07
C CYS A 137 2.04 -4.86 -9.13
N SER A 138 1.30 -5.53 -10.02
CA SER A 138 1.86 -6.03 -11.27
C SER A 138 2.34 -4.87 -12.14
N GLU A 139 3.29 -5.10 -13.04
CA GLU A 139 3.85 -4.03 -13.89
C GLU A 139 2.78 -3.41 -14.78
N ASN A 140 1.83 -4.22 -15.25
CA ASN A 140 0.68 -3.72 -16.01
C ASN A 140 -0.39 -3.02 -15.17
N GLY A 141 -0.26 -3.05 -13.84
CA GLY A 141 -1.20 -2.48 -12.87
C GLY A 141 -2.60 -3.10 -12.87
N ALA A 142 -2.77 -4.30 -13.44
CA ALA A 142 -4.03 -5.03 -13.42
C ALA A 142 -4.25 -5.79 -12.10
N TRP A 143 -3.17 -6.12 -11.38
CA TRP A 143 -3.22 -6.92 -10.16
C TRP A 143 -2.51 -6.24 -9.01
N ALA A 144 -3.07 -6.35 -7.81
CA ALA A 144 -2.44 -5.85 -6.59
C ALA A 144 -2.47 -6.93 -5.52
N PHE A 145 -1.32 -7.19 -4.92
CA PHE A 145 -1.16 -8.08 -3.80
C PHE A 145 -0.81 -7.28 -2.55
N ALA A 146 -1.55 -7.48 -1.47
CA ALA A 146 -1.30 -6.87 -0.16
C ALA A 146 -1.03 -7.97 0.87
N TYR A 147 -0.04 -7.77 1.75
CA TYR A 147 0.34 -8.74 2.77
C TYR A 147 0.95 -8.07 4.00
N ASN A 148 0.96 -8.77 5.14
CA ASN A 148 1.67 -8.36 6.33
C ASN A 148 2.97 -9.16 6.47
N ALA A 149 4.12 -8.49 6.52
CA ALA A 149 5.42 -9.15 6.54
C ALA A 149 5.71 -9.91 7.84
N ASP A 150 5.01 -9.57 8.93
CA ASP A 150 5.10 -10.26 10.23
C ASP A 150 4.16 -11.49 10.32
N HIS A 151 3.53 -11.90 9.21
CA HIS A 151 2.63 -13.05 9.13
C HIS A 151 1.40 -12.96 10.05
N PHE A 152 0.94 -11.76 10.38
CA PHE A 152 -0.24 -11.58 11.24
C PHE A 152 -1.58 -11.81 10.52
N ALA A 153 -1.57 -11.91 9.19
CA ALA A 153 -2.74 -12.18 8.37
C ALA A 153 -2.35 -12.85 7.06
N GLU A 154 -3.33 -13.45 6.38
CA GLU A 154 -3.18 -13.93 5.01
C GLU A 154 -2.92 -12.76 4.04
N GLY A 155 -2.16 -13.03 2.98
CA GLY A 155 -2.04 -12.12 1.85
C GLY A 155 -3.29 -12.15 0.98
N THR A 156 -3.62 -11.02 0.35
CA THR A 156 -4.80 -10.86 -0.51
C THR A 156 -4.39 -10.36 -1.89
N LEU A 157 -4.85 -11.06 -2.93
CA LEU A 157 -4.67 -10.69 -4.33
C LEU A 157 -5.97 -10.16 -4.90
N TRP A 158 -5.90 -9.02 -5.59
CA TRP A 158 -7.04 -8.30 -6.14
C TRP A 158 -6.88 -8.02 -7.63
N GLU A 159 -7.98 -8.10 -8.35
CA GLU A 159 -8.10 -7.56 -9.71
C GLU A 159 -8.45 -6.07 -9.61
N VAL A 160 -7.49 -5.21 -9.94
CA VAL A 160 -7.56 -3.76 -9.69
C VAL A 160 -8.73 -3.12 -10.44
N GLY A 161 -8.92 -3.49 -11.70
CA GLY A 161 -9.94 -2.86 -12.57
C GLY A 161 -11.39 -3.17 -12.20
N THR A 162 -11.63 -4.18 -11.36
CA THR A 162 -12.99 -4.56 -10.90
C THR A 162 -13.16 -4.39 -9.40
N GLY A 163 -12.06 -4.26 -8.66
CA GLY A 163 -12.05 -4.28 -7.20
C GLY A 163 -12.28 -5.67 -6.59
N ARG A 164 -12.24 -6.74 -7.39
CA ARG A 164 -12.59 -8.09 -6.96
C ARG A 164 -11.44 -8.77 -6.22
N LEU A 165 -11.73 -9.35 -5.05
CA LEU A 165 -10.82 -10.28 -4.38
C LEU A 165 -10.69 -11.56 -5.22
N VAL A 166 -9.47 -11.88 -5.60
CA VAL A 166 -9.14 -13.04 -6.42
C VAL A 166 -8.83 -14.22 -5.53
N GLN A 167 -7.93 -14.02 -4.57
CA GLN A 167 -7.45 -15.10 -3.71
C GLN A 167 -6.94 -14.56 -2.38
N ARG A 168 -7.18 -15.32 -1.31
CA ARG A 168 -6.46 -15.22 -0.04
C ARG A 168 -5.46 -16.36 0.05
N MET A 169 -4.29 -16.10 0.61
CA MET A 169 -3.26 -17.12 0.75
C MET A 169 -2.39 -16.92 1.98
N LEU A 170 -2.01 -18.05 2.58
CA LEU A 170 -0.92 -18.09 3.55
C LEU A 170 0.39 -17.75 2.84
N LEU A 171 1.19 -16.92 3.50
CA LEU A 171 2.50 -16.53 3.01
C LEU A 171 3.50 -17.67 3.26
N PRO A 172 4.52 -17.85 2.39
CA PRO A 172 5.58 -18.82 2.65
C PRO A 172 6.30 -18.51 3.97
N GLU A 173 6.67 -19.55 4.73
CA GLU A 173 7.43 -19.37 5.98
C GLU A 173 8.78 -18.70 5.71
N GLY A 174 9.19 -17.78 6.60
CA GLY A 174 10.45 -17.06 6.51
C GLY A 174 10.29 -15.56 6.27
N THR A 175 11.42 -14.86 6.20
CA THR A 175 11.45 -13.41 5.95
C THR A 175 11.22 -13.15 4.46
N ILE A 176 10.11 -12.50 4.14
CA ILE A 176 9.78 -12.11 2.76
C ILE A 176 10.57 -10.86 2.42
N GLU A 177 11.55 -10.99 1.54
CA GLU A 177 12.38 -9.88 1.08
C GLU A 177 11.74 -9.15 -0.10
N ASP A 178 11.04 -9.85 -1.00
CA ASP A 178 10.30 -9.19 -2.08
C ASP A 178 9.16 -10.07 -2.61
N VAL A 179 8.21 -9.44 -3.29
CA VAL A 179 7.11 -10.12 -3.98
C VAL A 179 6.93 -9.53 -5.38
N ALA A 180 6.74 -10.40 -6.37
CA ALA A 180 6.35 -10.03 -7.72
C ALA A 180 5.01 -10.68 -8.09
N VAL A 181 4.13 -9.88 -8.70
CA VAL A 181 2.83 -10.32 -9.21
C VAL A 181 2.94 -10.50 -10.71
N ALA A 182 2.63 -11.68 -11.24
CA ALA A 182 2.64 -11.90 -12.67
C ALA A 182 1.56 -11.03 -13.36
N ASP A 183 1.91 -10.39 -14.48
CA ASP A 183 1.01 -9.51 -15.23
C ASP A 183 -0.25 -10.20 -15.77
N ASN A 184 -0.15 -11.51 -16.02
CA ASN A 184 -1.29 -12.33 -16.42
C ASN A 184 -2.17 -12.78 -15.24
N GLY A 185 -1.79 -12.44 -14.00
CA GLY A 185 -2.52 -12.77 -12.78
C GLY A 185 -2.46 -14.23 -12.37
N THR A 186 -1.61 -15.06 -12.99
CA THR A 186 -1.64 -16.52 -12.76
C THR A 186 -0.74 -16.99 -11.62
N ALA A 187 0.17 -16.14 -11.13
CA ALA A 187 1.12 -16.52 -10.09
C ALA A 187 1.67 -15.31 -9.32
N LEU A 188 2.13 -15.59 -8.10
CA LEU A 188 2.96 -14.73 -7.27
C LEU A 188 4.31 -15.39 -7.05
N TYR A 189 5.37 -14.59 -7.04
CA TYR A 189 6.74 -15.01 -6.78
C TYR A 189 7.23 -14.30 -5.52
N PHE A 190 7.61 -15.06 -4.51
CA PHE A 190 8.12 -14.54 -3.25
C PHE A 190 9.62 -14.82 -3.19
N HIS A 191 10.41 -13.78 -2.99
CA HIS A 191 11.80 -13.92 -2.58
C HIS A 191 11.84 -14.05 -1.06
N VAL A 192 12.22 -15.23 -0.58
CA VAL A 192 12.26 -15.55 0.86
C VAL A 192 13.65 -16.04 1.19
N GLU A 193 14.36 -15.28 2.00
CA GLU A 193 15.77 -15.52 2.36
C GLU A 193 16.68 -15.73 1.14
N LYS A 194 16.92 -16.97 0.72
CA LYS A 194 17.80 -17.32 -0.43
C LYS A 194 17.07 -18.05 -1.55
N ASP A 195 15.76 -18.23 -1.41
CA ASP A 195 14.94 -19.03 -2.31
C ASP A 195 13.80 -18.21 -2.92
N ILE A 196 13.28 -18.72 -4.05
CA ILE A 196 12.09 -18.17 -4.71
C ILE A 196 10.95 -19.17 -4.56
N HIS A 197 9.87 -18.74 -3.92
CA HIS A 197 8.64 -19.52 -3.80
C HIS A 197 7.62 -19.05 -4.82
N VAL A 198 7.07 -19.98 -5.59
CA VAL A 198 6.03 -19.69 -6.59
C VAL A 198 4.69 -20.16 -6.05
N VAL A 199 3.73 -19.24 -5.97
CA VAL A 199 2.36 -19.52 -5.55
C VAL A 199 1.42 -19.32 -6.74
N PRO A 200 0.83 -20.38 -7.30
CA PRO A 200 -0.13 -20.25 -8.39
C PRO A 200 -1.44 -19.64 -7.88
N VAL A 201 -2.03 -18.78 -8.72
CA VAL A 201 -3.36 -18.19 -8.48
C VAL A 201 -4.42 -19.11 -9.08
N ARG A 202 -5.49 -19.39 -8.33
CA ARG A 202 -6.55 -20.34 -8.70
C ARG A 202 -7.94 -19.71 -8.67
#